data_AF-A0A514BTZ2-F1
#
_entry.id   AF-A0A514BTZ2-F1
#
_cell.length_a   1.000
_cell.length_b   1.000
_cell.length_c   1.000
_cell.angle_alpha   90.00
_cell.angle_beta   90.00
_cell.angle_gamma   90.00
#
_symmetry.space_group_name_H-M   'P 1'
#
loop_
_entity.id
_entity.type
_entity.pdbx_description
1 polymer ?
#
loop_
_entity_poly.entity_id
_entity_poly.type
_entity_poly.pdbx_seq_one_letter_code
_entity_poly.pdbx_strand_id
1 'polypeptide(L)'
;MARYLIALLMALVSINAQADEPLPVELPPDQEAAALKEAEATGLAIYRHDHAAAVATDAALKIRAFKKDKRVRGWITEEQDGLIAVTFIEQSPAALYRVVVSGAGDIVGDVDVLESPQPLTEFEAAAVAARSAAIASEFQPCSDKYNSVVLPSGDDAPDKWTVYLLPGTTKGNVVPIGGTYRMRTVDGAVVESRGFTRTCIALQSDPGAAGMMITHLLDSIPTEAHVFWSLWARSPLYVATPPNGTIWSIESGEITLVKRGTAKD
;
A
#
# COMPACT_ATOMS: atom_id res chain seq x y z
N MET A 1 -29.40 -12.41 67.16
CA MET A 1 -28.46 -13.54 67.13
C MET A 1 -28.68 -14.30 65.83
N ALA A 2 -27.59 -14.54 65.09
CA ALA A 2 -27.35 -15.58 64.06
C ALA A 2 -28.28 -15.62 62.83
N ARG A 3 -27.77 -15.20 61.65
CA ARG A 3 -27.26 -16.03 60.52
C ARG A 3 -28.43 -16.67 59.75
N TYR A 4 -28.64 -16.39 58.45
CA TYR A 4 -27.90 -17.02 57.35
C TYR A 4 -28.24 -16.45 55.95
N LEU A 5 -27.24 -16.55 55.07
CA LEU A 5 -27.25 -16.69 53.61
C LEU A 5 -27.86 -15.58 52.71
N ILE A 6 -26.96 -14.75 52.17
CA ILE A 6 -27.11 -14.20 50.81
C ILE A 6 -25.96 -14.80 49.99
N ALA A 7 -26.28 -15.78 49.14
CA ALA A 7 -25.38 -16.29 48.11
C ALA A 7 -25.56 -15.44 46.85
N LEU A 8 -24.60 -14.57 46.55
CA LEU A 8 -24.56 -13.84 45.29
C LEU A 8 -23.94 -14.75 44.22
N LEU A 9 -24.77 -15.30 43.32
CA LEU A 9 -24.31 -15.93 42.09
C LEU A 9 -23.81 -14.82 41.15
N MET A 10 -22.49 -14.65 41.04
CA MET A 10 -21.89 -13.96 39.90
C MET A 10 -21.93 -14.90 38.70
N ALA A 11 -22.94 -14.74 37.84
CA ALA A 11 -22.94 -15.36 36.52
C ALA A 11 -21.89 -14.66 35.66
N LEU A 12 -20.71 -15.28 35.52
CA LEU A 12 -19.76 -14.96 34.47
C LEU A 12 -20.41 -15.25 33.12
N VAL A 13 -20.95 -14.22 32.47
CA VAL A 13 -21.23 -14.25 31.03
C VAL A 13 -19.88 -14.22 30.34
N SER A 14 -19.32 -15.41 30.10
CA SER A 14 -18.21 -15.58 29.17
C SER A 14 -18.78 -15.35 27.79
N ILE A 15 -18.66 -14.12 27.28
CA ILE A 15 -18.86 -13.85 25.86
C ILE A 15 -17.72 -14.59 25.16
N ASN A 16 -17.97 -15.82 24.72
CA ASN A 16 -17.15 -16.48 23.72
C ASN A 16 -17.30 -15.65 22.44
N ALA A 17 -16.47 -14.63 22.27
CA ALA A 17 -16.21 -14.04 20.98
C ALA A 17 -15.53 -15.12 20.15
N GLN A 18 -16.30 -15.90 19.40
CA GLN A 18 -15.74 -16.81 18.41
C GLN A 18 -15.06 -15.97 17.35
N ALA A 19 -13.73 -16.05 17.32
CA ALA A 19 -12.87 -15.44 16.32
C ALA A 19 -12.86 -16.25 15.01
N ASP A 20 -14.02 -16.73 14.56
CA ASP A 20 -14.19 -17.35 13.25
C ASP A 20 -14.90 -16.35 12.34
N GLU A 21 -14.13 -15.38 11.85
CA GLU A 21 -14.55 -14.61 10.69
C GLU A 21 -14.58 -15.56 9.49
N PRO A 22 -15.72 -15.70 8.78
CA PRO A 22 -15.83 -16.65 7.68
C PRO A 22 -14.79 -16.33 6.61
N LEU A 23 -14.23 -17.39 6.01
CA LEU A 23 -13.29 -17.22 4.91
C LEU A 23 -13.97 -16.51 3.72
N PRO A 24 -13.22 -15.70 2.96
CA PRO A 24 -13.70 -15.15 1.70
C PRO A 24 -14.24 -16.24 0.78
N VAL A 25 -15.36 -15.95 0.12
CA VAL A 25 -15.99 -16.83 -0.86
C VAL A 25 -15.28 -16.67 -2.20
N GLU A 26 -15.20 -17.76 -2.96
CA GLU A 26 -14.68 -17.74 -4.33
C GLU A 26 -15.56 -16.84 -5.22
N LEU A 27 -14.92 -16.02 -6.06
CA LEU A 27 -15.62 -15.12 -6.96
C LEU A 27 -16.16 -15.89 -8.17
N PRO A 28 -17.30 -15.48 -8.74
CA PRO A 28 -17.71 -15.92 -10.07
C PRO A 28 -16.59 -15.69 -11.11
N PRO A 29 -16.41 -16.56 -12.13
CA PRO A 29 -15.26 -16.49 -13.03
C PRO A 29 -15.05 -15.13 -13.73
N ASP A 30 -16.12 -14.45 -14.10
CA ASP A 30 -16.08 -13.12 -14.71
C ASP A 30 -15.62 -12.03 -13.73
N GLN A 31 -16.07 -12.12 -12.48
CA GLN A 31 -15.66 -11.21 -11.40
C GLN A 31 -14.22 -11.51 -10.94
N GLU A 32 -13.82 -12.78 -10.89
CA GLU A 32 -12.43 -13.19 -10.62
C GLU A 32 -11.48 -12.58 -11.66
N ALA A 33 -11.79 -12.76 -12.95
CA ALA A 33 -10.95 -12.25 -14.02
C ALA A 33 -10.85 -10.71 -14.03
N ALA A 34 -11.94 -10.02 -13.73
CA ALA A 34 -11.95 -8.56 -13.61
C ALA A 34 -11.13 -8.07 -12.41
N ALA A 35 -11.33 -8.69 -11.25
CA ALA A 35 -10.63 -8.31 -10.02
C ALA A 35 -9.13 -8.60 -10.08
N LEU A 36 -8.71 -9.69 -10.75
CA LEU A 36 -7.30 -9.98 -11.01
C LEU A 36 -6.65 -8.88 -11.87
N LYS A 37 -7.31 -8.48 -12.97
CA LYS A 37 -6.81 -7.40 -13.83
C LYS A 37 -6.74 -6.05 -13.11
N GLU A 38 -7.71 -5.77 -12.27
CA GLU A 38 -7.70 -4.55 -11.44
C GLU A 38 -6.55 -4.58 -10.44
N ALA A 39 -6.29 -5.72 -9.80
CA ALA A 39 -5.17 -5.90 -8.88
C ALA A 39 -3.81 -5.74 -9.59
N GLU A 40 -3.66 -6.30 -10.79
CA GLU A 40 -2.46 -6.14 -11.65
C GLU A 40 -2.23 -4.67 -12.00
N ALA A 41 -3.24 -4.00 -12.56
CA ALA A 41 -3.16 -2.60 -12.97
C ALA A 41 -2.85 -1.68 -11.78
N THR A 42 -3.56 -1.87 -10.67
CA THR A 42 -3.38 -1.06 -9.46
C THR A 42 -2.01 -1.33 -8.82
N GLY A 43 -1.58 -2.59 -8.73
CA GLY A 43 -0.27 -2.93 -8.18
C GLY A 43 0.89 -2.35 -9.00
N LEU A 44 0.77 -2.37 -10.33
CA LEU A 44 1.72 -1.72 -11.23
C LEU A 44 1.73 -0.20 -11.04
N ALA A 45 0.57 0.44 -10.91
CA ALA A 45 0.48 1.88 -10.63
C ALA A 45 1.18 2.22 -9.31
N ILE A 46 0.90 1.48 -8.22
CA ILE A 46 1.58 1.66 -6.94
C ILE A 46 3.10 1.57 -7.10
N TYR A 47 3.58 0.53 -7.80
CA TYR A 47 5.00 0.33 -8.06
C TYR A 47 5.62 1.50 -8.83
N ARG A 48 5.00 1.96 -9.92
CA ARG A 48 5.53 3.05 -10.75
C ARG A 48 5.64 4.36 -9.96
N HIS A 49 4.62 4.69 -9.17
CA HIS A 49 4.61 5.89 -8.34
C HIS A 49 5.64 5.84 -7.19
N ASP A 50 5.73 4.73 -6.44
CA ASP A 50 6.74 4.56 -5.39
C ASP A 50 8.16 4.55 -5.98
N HIS A 51 8.36 3.87 -7.11
CA HIS A 51 9.65 3.83 -7.81
C HIS A 51 10.07 5.21 -8.31
N ALA A 52 9.15 5.98 -8.92
CA ALA A 52 9.41 7.34 -9.35
C ALA A 52 9.84 8.23 -8.17
N ALA A 53 9.16 8.12 -7.03
CA ALA A 53 9.53 8.86 -5.83
C ALA A 53 10.91 8.45 -5.28
N ALA A 54 11.28 7.17 -5.34
CA ALA A 54 12.61 6.69 -4.97
C ALA A 54 13.70 7.28 -5.89
N VAL A 55 13.49 7.20 -7.20
CA VAL A 55 14.40 7.76 -8.22
C VAL A 55 14.56 9.27 -8.08
N ALA A 56 13.45 9.98 -7.89
CA ALA A 56 13.45 11.43 -7.65
C ALA A 56 14.18 11.77 -6.34
N THR A 57 14.00 10.98 -5.29
CA THR A 57 14.70 11.16 -4.01
C THR A 57 16.20 10.98 -4.18
N ASP A 58 16.65 9.95 -4.91
CA ASP A 58 18.06 9.72 -5.20
C ASP A 58 18.68 10.86 -6.03
N ALA A 59 17.94 11.39 -7.01
CA ALA A 59 18.36 12.55 -7.78
C ALA A 59 18.47 13.81 -6.89
N ALA A 60 17.43 14.10 -6.11
CA ALA A 60 17.40 15.26 -5.22
C ALA A 60 18.48 15.18 -4.13
N LEU A 61 18.78 14.00 -3.59
CA LEU A 61 19.86 13.78 -2.64
C LEU A 61 21.25 14.09 -3.24
N LYS A 62 21.44 14.17 -4.55
CA LYS A 62 22.71 14.66 -5.14
C LYS A 62 22.90 16.16 -4.94
N ILE A 63 21.83 16.90 -4.64
CA ILE A 63 21.83 18.36 -4.47
C ILE A 63 22.09 18.71 -3.00
N ARG A 64 23.08 19.58 -2.77
CA ARG A 64 23.46 20.02 -1.41
C ARG A 64 22.34 20.76 -0.68
N ALA A 65 21.54 21.54 -1.39
CA ALA A 65 20.39 22.26 -0.84
C ALA A 65 19.36 21.28 -0.28
N PHE A 66 18.90 20.32 -1.09
CA PHE A 66 17.94 19.30 -0.70
C PHE A 66 18.39 18.50 0.53
N LYS A 67 19.62 17.99 0.54
CA LYS A 67 20.21 17.25 1.69
C LYS A 67 20.12 17.99 3.02
N LYS A 68 20.19 19.33 2.97
CA LYS A 68 20.17 20.20 4.16
C LYS A 68 18.80 20.78 4.45
N ASP A 69 17.84 20.63 3.54
CA ASP A 69 16.55 21.26 3.65
C ASP A 69 15.65 20.52 4.64
N LYS A 70 15.61 21.03 5.87
CA LYS A 70 14.79 20.48 6.95
C LYS A 70 13.30 20.82 6.79
N ARG A 71 12.89 21.51 5.74
CA ARG A 71 11.47 21.78 5.45
C ARG A 71 10.79 20.60 4.75
N VAL A 72 11.54 19.76 4.02
CA VAL A 72 10.97 18.60 3.31
C VAL A 72 10.31 17.65 4.32
N ARG A 73 9.02 17.33 4.09
CA ARG A 73 8.18 16.46 4.92
C ARG A 73 7.66 15.22 4.19
N GLY A 74 7.90 15.14 2.89
CA GLY A 74 7.50 14.02 2.06
C GLY A 74 7.42 14.43 0.60
N TRP A 75 6.67 13.64 -0.15
CA TRP A 75 6.42 13.85 -1.57
C TRP A 75 4.98 13.45 -1.91
N ILE A 76 4.50 13.95 -3.04
CA ILE A 76 3.34 13.43 -3.77
C ILE A 76 3.77 13.15 -5.22
N THR A 77 2.94 12.40 -5.93
CA THR A 77 3.18 12.01 -7.31
C THR A 77 1.95 12.26 -8.15
N GLU A 78 2.14 12.72 -9.38
CA GLU A 78 1.07 12.94 -10.37
C GLU A 78 1.53 12.33 -11.70
N GLU A 79 0.74 11.42 -12.28
CA GLU A 79 1.03 10.84 -13.61
C GLU A 79 0.29 11.65 -14.69
N GLN A 80 1.03 12.13 -15.70
CA GLN A 80 0.51 12.82 -16.88
C GLN A 80 1.31 12.39 -18.12
N ASP A 81 0.62 11.99 -19.18
CA ASP A 81 1.23 11.59 -20.46
C ASP A 81 2.35 10.53 -20.35
N GLY A 82 2.22 9.60 -19.40
CA GLY A 82 3.20 8.54 -19.14
C GLY A 82 4.47 9.00 -18.40
N LEU A 83 4.48 10.25 -17.92
CA LEU A 83 5.48 10.81 -17.02
C LEU A 83 4.89 10.93 -15.61
N ILE A 84 5.71 10.75 -14.59
CA ILE A 84 5.34 10.93 -13.20
C ILE A 84 6.11 12.13 -12.65
N ALA A 85 5.37 13.20 -12.38
CA ALA A 85 5.87 14.34 -11.63
C ALA A 85 5.92 13.99 -10.14
N VAL A 86 7.06 14.21 -9.50
CA VAL A 86 7.28 14.05 -8.07
C VAL A 86 7.51 15.42 -7.47
N THR A 87 6.63 15.83 -6.57
CA THR A 87 6.74 17.11 -5.86
C THR A 87 7.08 16.87 -4.40
N PHE A 88 8.21 17.39 -3.96
CA PHE A 88 8.62 17.38 -2.55
C PHE A 88 7.98 18.55 -1.82
N ILE A 89 7.34 18.26 -0.69
CA ILE A 89 6.47 19.20 0.02
C ILE A 89 6.99 19.51 1.42
N GLU A 90 6.57 20.66 1.96
CA GLU A 90 6.78 21.04 3.36
C GLU A 90 5.54 20.81 4.27
N GLN A 91 5.61 21.23 5.53
CA GLN A 91 4.55 21.01 6.54
C GLN A 91 3.30 21.89 6.30
N SER A 92 3.50 23.17 5.99
CA SER A 92 2.45 24.09 5.53
C SER A 92 2.45 23.99 4.02
N PRO A 93 1.63 23.10 3.45
CA PRO A 93 2.03 22.38 2.24
C PRO A 93 2.25 23.32 1.06
N ALA A 94 3.49 23.33 0.59
CA ALA A 94 3.98 24.06 -0.56
C ALA A 94 5.04 23.20 -1.25
N ALA A 95 5.19 23.38 -2.57
CA ALA A 95 6.20 22.70 -3.35
C ALA A 95 7.58 23.31 -3.08
N LEU A 96 8.57 22.46 -2.78
CA LEU A 96 9.97 22.86 -2.58
C LEU A 96 10.87 22.43 -3.74
N TYR A 97 10.59 21.24 -4.30
CA TYR A 97 11.35 20.66 -5.40
C TYR A 97 10.40 19.88 -6.30
N ARG A 98 10.67 19.88 -7.60
CA ARG A 98 9.94 19.04 -8.57
C ARG A 98 10.91 18.23 -9.39
N VAL A 99 10.52 16.99 -9.69
CA VAL A 99 11.29 16.07 -10.51
C VAL A 99 10.33 15.34 -11.41
N VAL A 100 10.66 15.21 -12.70
CA VAL A 100 9.86 14.40 -13.63
C VAL A 100 10.59 13.10 -13.88
N VAL A 101 9.87 11.98 -13.79
CA VAL A 101 10.38 10.63 -14.04
C VAL A 101 9.57 10.00 -15.16
N SER A 102 10.23 9.35 -16.11
CA SER A 102 9.57 8.61 -17.17
C SER A 102 8.92 7.34 -16.66
N GLY A 103 8.00 6.77 -17.43
CA GLY A 103 7.41 5.46 -17.11
C GLY A 103 8.40 4.30 -16.98
N ALA A 104 9.63 4.44 -17.50
CA ALA A 104 10.72 3.48 -17.36
C ALA A 104 11.56 3.66 -16.09
N GLY A 105 11.32 4.72 -15.32
CA GLY A 105 12.08 5.03 -14.09
C GLY A 105 13.30 5.94 -14.32
N ASP A 106 13.44 6.58 -15.49
CA ASP A 106 14.52 7.53 -15.77
C ASP A 106 14.10 8.98 -15.46
N ILE A 107 15.01 9.78 -14.90
CA ILE A 107 14.80 11.22 -14.71
C ILE A 107 14.69 11.92 -16.08
N VAL A 108 13.68 12.77 -16.23
CA VAL A 108 13.49 13.64 -17.39
C VAL A 108 13.87 15.07 -17.00
N GLY A 109 14.95 15.59 -17.59
CA GLY A 109 15.48 16.92 -17.28
C GLY A 109 16.31 16.97 -16.00
N ASP A 110 16.42 18.16 -15.41
CA ASP A 110 17.06 18.38 -14.12
C ASP A 110 16.02 18.44 -12.99
N VAL A 111 16.48 18.22 -11.75
CA VAL A 111 15.66 18.50 -10.57
C VAL A 111 15.41 19.99 -10.49
N ASP A 112 14.14 20.39 -10.50
CA ASP A 112 13.72 21.78 -10.33
C ASP A 112 13.80 22.15 -8.84
N VAL A 113 14.77 23.02 -8.52
CA VAL A 113 14.96 23.59 -7.19
C VAL A 113 14.26 24.94 -7.14
N LEU A 114 13.12 24.99 -6.44
CA LEU A 114 12.31 26.20 -6.40
C LEU A 114 12.98 27.26 -5.51
N GLU A 115 13.20 28.46 -6.05
CA GLU A 115 13.87 29.56 -5.35
C GLU A 115 13.19 29.93 -4.02
N SER A 116 11.86 29.84 -4.01
CA SER A 116 11.00 29.95 -2.84
C SER A 116 9.92 28.87 -2.89
N PRO A 117 9.34 28.45 -1.74
CA PRO A 117 8.19 27.56 -1.72
C PRO A 117 7.10 28.08 -2.67
N GLN A 118 6.62 27.22 -3.56
CA GLN A 118 5.55 27.56 -4.51
C GLN A 118 4.22 26.98 -4.04
N PRO A 119 3.09 27.64 -4.34
CA PRO A 119 1.78 27.04 -4.13
C PRO A 119 1.66 25.69 -4.84
N LEU A 120 0.95 24.77 -4.20
CA LEU A 120 0.56 23.50 -4.81
C LEU A 120 -0.51 23.74 -5.89
N THR A 121 -0.51 22.92 -6.94
CA THR A 121 -1.67 22.82 -7.84
C THR A 121 -2.89 22.25 -7.10
N GLU A 122 -4.07 22.32 -7.71
CA GLU A 122 -5.29 21.73 -7.13
C GLU A 122 -5.14 20.22 -6.89
N PHE A 123 -4.59 19.49 -7.87
CA PHE A 123 -4.28 18.06 -7.74
C PHE A 123 -3.30 17.81 -6.60
N GLU A 124 -2.16 18.53 -6.58
CA GLU A 124 -1.13 18.37 -5.57
C GLU A 124 -1.70 18.63 -4.16
N ALA A 125 -2.51 19.68 -3.99
CA ALA A 125 -3.13 20.03 -2.72
C ALA A 125 -4.10 18.95 -2.23
N ALA A 126 -4.95 18.41 -3.12
CA ALA A 126 -5.90 17.34 -2.80
C ALA A 126 -5.17 16.03 -2.45
N ALA A 127 -4.14 15.66 -3.22
CA ALA A 127 -3.29 14.50 -2.92
C ALA A 127 -2.57 14.64 -1.56
N VAL A 128 -2.07 15.84 -1.23
CA VAL A 128 -1.45 16.12 0.08
C VAL A 128 -2.46 16.03 1.21
N ALA A 129 -3.69 16.51 1.02
CA ALA A 129 -4.76 16.38 2.01
C ALA A 129 -5.10 14.90 2.27
N ALA A 130 -5.30 14.11 1.22
CA ALA A 130 -5.55 12.67 1.31
C ALA A 130 -4.42 11.93 2.04
N ARG A 131 -3.16 12.20 1.64
CA ARG A 131 -1.96 11.65 2.30
C ARG A 131 -1.92 11.98 3.78
N SER A 132 -2.16 13.24 4.13
CA SER A 132 -2.09 13.72 5.51
C SER A 132 -3.16 13.05 6.37
N ALA A 133 -4.38 12.91 5.85
CA ALA A 133 -5.46 12.21 6.51
C ALA A 133 -5.14 10.72 6.75
N ALA A 134 -4.59 10.04 5.74
CA ALA A 134 -4.17 8.65 5.85
C ALA A 134 -3.07 8.44 6.91
N ILE A 135 -2.02 9.27 6.91
CA ILE A 135 -0.92 9.19 7.88
C ILE A 135 -1.38 9.50 9.31
N ALA A 136 -2.35 10.40 9.46
CA ALA A 136 -2.91 10.75 10.77
C ALA A 136 -3.96 9.73 11.27
N SER A 137 -4.40 8.80 10.42
CA SER A 137 -5.40 7.80 10.79
C SER A 137 -4.82 6.69 11.67
N GLU A 138 -5.69 6.01 12.42
CA GLU A 138 -5.29 4.86 13.22
C GLU A 138 -5.11 3.62 12.34
N PHE A 139 -3.95 2.99 12.43
CA PHE A 139 -3.65 1.68 11.84
C PHE A 139 -2.60 0.97 12.69
N GLN A 140 -2.35 -0.32 12.43
CA GLN A 140 -1.32 -1.08 13.13
C GLN A 140 -0.01 -1.04 12.31
N PRO A 141 0.99 -0.23 12.70
CA PRO A 141 2.23 -0.14 11.94
C PRO A 141 3.08 -1.40 12.11
N CYS A 142 3.74 -1.80 11.02
CA CYS A 142 4.76 -2.85 10.99
C CYS A 142 6.17 -2.30 10.70
N SER A 143 6.29 -0.97 10.59
CA SER A 143 7.55 -0.26 10.34
C SER A 143 7.49 1.12 11.00
N ASP A 144 8.63 1.64 11.42
CA ASP A 144 8.75 3.03 11.91
C ASP A 144 8.59 4.07 10.79
N LYS A 145 8.78 3.63 9.54
CA LYS A 145 8.71 4.47 8.35
C LYS A 145 7.80 3.87 7.31
N TYR A 146 7.05 4.73 6.64
CA TYR A 146 6.12 4.37 5.59
C TYR A 146 6.33 5.26 4.38
N ASN A 147 6.37 4.64 3.20
CA ASN A 147 6.10 5.35 1.96
C ASN A 147 4.58 5.46 1.78
N SER A 148 4.14 6.46 1.04
CA SER A 148 2.73 6.70 0.78
C SER A 148 2.51 6.96 -0.70
N VAL A 149 1.77 6.10 -1.38
CA VAL A 149 1.33 6.35 -2.76
C VAL A 149 -0.12 6.83 -2.72
N VAL A 150 -0.41 7.91 -3.44
CA VAL A 150 -1.75 8.53 -3.48
C VAL A 150 -2.24 8.49 -4.92
N LEU A 151 -3.31 7.75 -5.17
CA LEU A 151 -3.91 7.57 -6.49
C LEU A 151 -5.34 8.14 -6.52
N PRO A 152 -5.76 8.81 -7.59
CA PRO A 152 -7.15 9.25 -7.74
C PRO A 152 -8.08 8.03 -7.83
N SER A 153 -9.27 8.11 -7.22
CA SER A 153 -10.28 7.03 -7.25
C SER A 153 -11.23 7.19 -8.44
N GLY A 154 -10.65 7.20 -9.66
CA GLY A 154 -11.36 7.40 -10.93
C GLY A 154 -11.24 8.82 -11.49
N ASP A 155 -11.57 8.96 -12.78
CA ASP A 155 -11.28 10.15 -13.58
C ASP A 155 -12.12 11.39 -13.21
N ASP A 156 -13.28 11.20 -12.56
CA ASP A 156 -14.28 12.25 -12.31
C ASP A 156 -14.40 12.70 -10.84
N ALA A 157 -13.42 12.37 -9.99
CA ALA A 157 -13.56 12.57 -8.54
C ALA A 157 -12.36 13.31 -7.92
N PRO A 158 -12.29 14.65 -8.03
CA PRO A 158 -11.15 15.45 -7.53
C PRO A 158 -10.91 15.27 -6.02
N ASP A 159 -11.96 14.92 -5.27
CA ASP A 159 -11.89 14.77 -3.81
C ASP A 159 -11.89 13.31 -3.34
N LYS A 160 -11.80 12.31 -4.24
CA LYS A 160 -11.78 10.89 -3.86
C LYS A 160 -10.43 10.26 -4.19
N TRP A 161 -9.75 9.81 -3.16
CA TRP A 161 -8.39 9.28 -3.29
C TRP A 161 -8.26 7.93 -2.62
N THR A 162 -7.37 7.11 -3.16
CA THR A 162 -6.90 5.90 -2.51
C THR A 162 -5.44 6.09 -2.14
N VAL A 163 -5.15 6.01 -0.85
CA VAL A 163 -3.81 6.12 -0.28
C VAL A 163 -3.33 4.74 0.13
N TYR A 164 -2.17 4.36 -0.38
CA TYR A 164 -1.47 3.15 0.02
C TYR A 164 -0.34 3.51 0.97
N LEU A 165 -0.38 2.98 2.20
CA LEU A 165 0.73 3.06 3.14
C LEU A 165 1.57 1.80 3.01
N LEU A 166 2.82 1.96 2.60
CA LEU A 166 3.77 0.89 2.31
C LEU A 166 4.89 0.89 3.36
N PRO A 167 5.07 -0.18 4.14
CA PRO A 167 6.19 -0.30 5.07
C PRO A 167 7.53 -0.02 4.38
N GLY A 168 8.30 0.92 4.95
CA GLY A 168 9.60 1.28 4.42
C GLY A 168 10.58 0.11 4.44
N THR A 169 11.25 -0.13 3.32
CA THR A 169 12.21 -1.22 3.16
C THR A 169 13.59 -0.83 3.68
N THR A 170 14.10 -1.54 4.68
CA THR A 170 15.39 -1.24 5.32
C THR A 170 16.52 -2.19 4.92
N LYS A 171 16.19 -3.35 4.35
CA LYS A 171 17.12 -4.39 3.91
C LYS A 171 16.70 -4.89 2.53
N GLY A 172 17.62 -4.93 1.58
CA GLY A 172 17.31 -5.25 0.18
C GLY A 172 16.79 -6.67 -0.07
N ASN A 173 17.01 -7.61 0.86
CA ASN A 173 16.56 -8.99 0.76
C ASN A 173 15.36 -9.30 1.69
N VAL A 174 14.75 -8.28 2.30
CA VAL A 174 13.59 -8.45 3.19
C VAL A 174 12.41 -7.69 2.63
N VAL A 175 11.33 -8.40 2.34
CA VAL A 175 10.11 -7.85 1.75
C VAL A 175 9.03 -7.76 2.84
N PRO A 176 8.69 -6.56 3.34
CA PRO A 176 7.71 -6.38 4.41
C PRO A 176 6.29 -6.40 3.84
N ILE A 177 5.78 -7.59 3.52
CA ILE A 177 4.40 -7.77 3.04
C ILE A 177 3.39 -7.25 4.07
N GLY A 178 3.69 -7.47 5.35
CA GLY A 178 2.82 -7.13 6.46
C GLY A 178 2.81 -5.64 6.77
N GLY A 179 1.61 -5.13 7.09
CA GLY A 179 1.41 -3.72 7.43
C GLY A 179 1.28 -2.80 6.21
N THR A 180 1.08 -3.34 5.00
CA THR A 180 0.55 -2.58 3.86
C THR A 180 -0.94 -2.27 4.10
N TYR A 181 -1.32 -1.02 3.92
CA TYR A 181 -2.70 -0.56 4.05
C TYR A 181 -3.18 0.15 2.78
N ARG A 182 -4.47 -0.01 2.48
CA ARG A 182 -5.24 0.80 1.54
C ARG A 182 -6.25 1.62 2.32
N MET A 183 -6.25 2.93 2.10
CA MET A 183 -7.16 3.86 2.75
C MET A 183 -7.88 4.70 1.69
N ARG A 184 -9.21 4.72 1.72
CA ARG A 184 -9.99 5.58 0.84
C ARG A 184 -10.29 6.88 1.58
N THR A 185 -10.05 8.00 0.92
CA THR A 185 -10.40 9.32 1.42
C THR A 185 -11.45 9.99 0.55
N VAL A 186 -12.35 10.73 1.18
CA VAL A 186 -13.34 11.60 0.52
C VAL A 186 -13.29 12.94 1.25
N ASP A 187 -13.17 14.04 0.50
CA ASP A 187 -13.13 15.41 1.04
C ASP A 187 -12.05 15.59 2.12
N GLY A 188 -10.88 14.96 1.91
CA GLY A 188 -9.75 15.02 2.84
C GLY A 188 -9.92 14.22 4.14
N ALA A 189 -10.93 13.34 4.25
CA ALA A 189 -11.13 12.46 5.41
C ALA A 189 -11.05 10.99 5.01
N VAL A 190 -10.43 10.15 5.86
CA VAL A 190 -10.42 8.69 5.67
C VAL A 190 -11.83 8.15 5.95
N VAL A 191 -12.42 7.48 4.97
CA VAL A 191 -13.76 6.88 5.06
C VAL A 191 -13.73 5.35 5.03
N GLU A 192 -12.60 4.77 4.66
CA GLU A 192 -12.37 3.32 4.64
C GLU A 192 -10.88 3.05 4.84
N SER A 193 -10.55 2.01 5.61
CA SER A 193 -9.18 1.58 5.84
C SER A 193 -9.12 0.07 5.89
N ARG A 194 -8.15 -0.52 5.20
CA ARG A 194 -7.97 -1.97 5.10
C ARG A 194 -6.49 -2.32 5.09
N GLY A 195 -6.07 -3.20 5.99
CA GLY A 195 -4.76 -3.86 5.91
C GLY A 195 -4.84 -5.12 5.04
N PHE A 196 -3.78 -5.45 4.32
CA PHE A 196 -3.71 -6.69 3.52
C PHE A 196 -3.26 -7.92 4.30
N THR A 197 -2.84 -7.73 5.55
CA THR A 197 -2.38 -8.79 6.45
C THR A 197 -2.85 -8.50 7.87
N ARG A 198 -3.06 -9.55 8.68
CA ARG A 198 -3.36 -9.41 10.12
C ARG A 198 -2.11 -9.25 11.00
N THR A 199 -0.92 -9.54 10.48
CA THR A 199 0.34 -9.54 11.23
C THR A 199 1.48 -8.94 10.42
N CYS A 200 2.57 -8.58 11.08
CA CYS A 200 3.77 -8.03 10.46
C CYS A 200 4.62 -9.13 9.81
N ILE A 201 4.15 -9.66 8.68
CA ILE A 201 4.84 -10.67 7.89
C ILE A 201 5.99 -10.02 7.11
N ALA A 202 7.17 -10.62 7.19
CA ALA A 202 8.31 -10.26 6.35
C ALA A 202 8.86 -11.51 5.67
N LEU A 203 9.01 -11.46 4.35
CA LEU A 203 9.57 -12.55 3.56
C LEU A 203 11.04 -12.29 3.26
N GLN A 204 11.84 -13.36 3.17
CA GLN A 204 13.20 -13.28 2.66
C GLN A 204 13.16 -13.49 1.14
N SER A 205 13.77 -12.57 0.39
CA SER A 205 14.02 -12.74 -1.04
C SER A 205 15.44 -13.28 -1.21
N ASP A 206 15.54 -14.58 -1.50
CA ASP A 206 16.80 -15.26 -1.80
C ASP A 206 16.95 -15.34 -3.33
N PRO A 207 18.02 -14.76 -3.93
CA PRO A 207 18.28 -14.87 -5.37
C PRO A 207 18.40 -16.30 -5.90
N GLY A 208 18.67 -17.28 -5.04
CA GLY A 208 18.72 -18.70 -5.41
C GLY A 208 17.38 -19.44 -5.32
N ALA A 209 16.34 -18.81 -4.76
CA ALA A 209 15.01 -19.40 -4.64
C ALA A 209 14.18 -19.19 -5.91
N ALA A 210 13.25 -20.11 -6.18
CA ALA A 210 12.32 -19.99 -7.31
C ALA A 210 11.28 -18.87 -7.14
N GLY A 211 11.12 -18.35 -5.91
CA GLY A 211 10.19 -17.28 -5.58
C GLY A 211 9.89 -17.26 -4.08
N MET A 212 9.21 -16.20 -3.66
CA MET A 212 8.64 -16.07 -2.33
C MET A 212 7.27 -16.75 -2.28
N MET A 213 6.82 -17.18 -1.09
CA MET A 213 5.50 -17.78 -0.89
C MET A 213 4.79 -17.14 0.29
N ILE A 214 3.50 -16.87 0.15
CA ILE A 214 2.63 -16.42 1.24
C ILE A 214 1.25 -17.08 1.17
N THR A 215 0.66 -17.32 2.34
CA THR A 215 -0.78 -17.61 2.45
C THR A 215 -1.51 -16.30 2.74
N HIS A 216 -2.37 -15.90 1.81
CA HIS A 216 -3.27 -14.76 1.98
C HIS A 216 -4.61 -15.26 2.50
N LEU A 217 -5.18 -14.61 3.53
CA LEU A 217 -6.41 -15.08 4.19
C LEU A 217 -7.59 -14.13 4.05
N LEU A 218 -7.36 -12.91 3.53
CA LEU A 218 -8.35 -11.83 3.58
C LEU A 218 -9.11 -11.65 2.26
N ASP A 219 -8.69 -12.31 1.17
CA ASP A 219 -9.35 -12.32 -0.13
C ASP A 219 -9.26 -13.72 -0.74
N SER A 220 -10.20 -14.04 -1.64
CA SER A 220 -10.18 -15.31 -2.39
C SER A 220 -9.20 -15.31 -3.57
N ILE A 221 -8.62 -14.15 -3.90
CA ILE A 221 -7.61 -13.96 -4.96
C ILE A 221 -6.43 -13.12 -4.44
N PRO A 222 -5.27 -13.09 -5.13
CA PRO A 222 -4.21 -12.15 -4.83
C PRO A 222 -4.66 -10.71 -5.05
N THR A 223 -3.95 -9.77 -4.42
CA THR A 223 -4.32 -8.34 -4.38
C THR A 223 -3.22 -7.45 -4.96
N GLU A 224 -3.53 -6.18 -5.16
CA GLU A 224 -2.60 -5.14 -5.63
C GLU A 224 -1.34 -5.03 -4.77
N ALA A 225 -1.43 -5.32 -3.46
CA ALA A 225 -0.28 -5.34 -2.56
C ALA A 225 0.71 -6.46 -2.90
N HIS A 226 0.21 -7.63 -3.30
CA HIS A 226 1.06 -8.75 -3.70
C HIS A 226 1.79 -8.45 -5.02
N VAL A 227 1.09 -7.82 -5.96
CA VAL A 227 1.66 -7.33 -7.23
C VAL A 227 2.76 -6.31 -6.97
N PHE A 228 2.49 -5.28 -6.16
CA PHE A 228 3.49 -4.29 -5.77
C PHE A 228 4.75 -4.94 -5.18
N TRP A 229 4.59 -5.85 -4.21
CA TRP A 229 5.75 -6.45 -3.54
C TRP A 229 6.54 -7.41 -4.41
N SER A 230 5.89 -8.13 -5.35
CA SER A 230 6.58 -8.92 -6.39
C SER A 230 7.47 -8.02 -7.28
N LEU A 231 6.90 -6.92 -7.77
CA LEU A 231 7.60 -5.95 -8.61
C LEU A 231 8.76 -5.26 -7.86
N TRP A 232 8.52 -4.83 -6.63
CA TRP A 232 9.55 -4.22 -5.78
C TRP A 232 10.73 -5.16 -5.54
N ALA A 233 10.43 -6.42 -5.19
CA ALA A 233 11.44 -7.43 -4.91
C ALA A 233 12.13 -7.97 -6.18
N ARG A 234 11.56 -7.72 -7.36
CA ARG A 234 11.97 -8.31 -8.65
C ARG A 234 12.08 -9.83 -8.58
N SER A 235 11.14 -10.46 -7.88
CA SER A 235 11.12 -11.88 -7.61
C SER A 235 9.69 -12.41 -7.72
N PRO A 236 9.47 -13.59 -8.32
CA PRO A 236 8.17 -14.26 -8.30
C PRO A 236 7.61 -14.35 -6.89
N LEU A 237 6.30 -14.13 -6.75
CA LEU A 237 5.55 -14.30 -5.52
C LEU A 237 4.41 -15.29 -5.74
N TYR A 238 4.44 -16.39 -5.02
CA TYR A 238 3.37 -17.37 -4.98
C TYR A 238 2.42 -17.05 -3.83
N VAL A 239 1.11 -17.07 -4.10
CA VAL A 239 0.07 -16.73 -3.14
C VAL A 239 -0.94 -17.86 -3.07
N ALA A 240 -1.09 -18.46 -1.88
CA ALA A 240 -2.19 -19.38 -1.59
C ALA A 240 -3.38 -18.59 -1.02
N THR A 241 -4.57 -18.74 -1.61
CA THR A 241 -5.79 -18.02 -1.20
C THR A 241 -6.90 -18.98 -0.74
N PRO A 242 -7.76 -18.56 0.21
CA PRO A 242 -8.99 -19.26 0.57
C PRO A 242 -10.03 -19.24 -0.58
N PRO A 243 -11.12 -20.01 -0.46
CA PRO A 243 -11.38 -20.99 0.59
C PRO A 243 -10.61 -22.31 0.38
N ASN A 244 -10.23 -22.61 -0.86
CA ASN A 244 -9.80 -23.94 -1.26
C ASN A 244 -8.26 -24.13 -1.31
N GLY A 245 -7.48 -23.11 -0.94
CA GLY A 245 -6.02 -23.14 -1.08
C GLY A 245 -5.58 -23.05 -2.53
N THR A 246 -6.28 -22.22 -3.33
CA THR A 246 -5.90 -21.93 -4.71
C THR A 246 -4.55 -21.22 -4.72
N ILE A 247 -3.64 -21.67 -5.59
CA ILE A 247 -2.28 -21.13 -5.70
C ILE A 247 -2.18 -20.32 -6.98
N TRP A 248 -1.68 -19.11 -6.82
CA TRP A 248 -1.39 -18.15 -7.88
C TRP A 248 0.11 -17.83 -7.89
N SER A 249 0.65 -17.49 -9.05
CA SER A 249 1.98 -16.89 -9.19
C SER A 249 1.82 -15.45 -9.64
N ILE A 250 2.72 -14.59 -9.17
CA ILE A 250 2.80 -13.19 -9.57
C ILE A 250 4.21 -12.91 -10.06
N GLU A 251 4.34 -12.65 -11.35
CA GLU A 251 5.62 -12.43 -12.03
C GLU A 251 5.49 -11.24 -12.97
N SER A 252 6.45 -10.31 -12.90
CA SER A 252 6.47 -9.10 -13.76
C SER A 252 5.17 -8.29 -13.74
N GLY A 253 4.41 -8.37 -12.65
CA GLY A 253 3.14 -7.65 -12.48
C GLY A 253 1.90 -8.44 -12.91
N GLU A 254 2.04 -9.63 -13.47
CA GLU A 254 0.95 -10.48 -13.95
C GLU A 254 0.62 -11.58 -12.93
N ILE A 255 -0.67 -11.82 -12.69
CA ILE A 255 -1.20 -12.87 -11.82
C ILE A 255 -1.64 -14.05 -12.69
N THR A 256 -1.05 -15.22 -12.45
CA THR A 256 -1.39 -16.46 -13.16
C THR A 256 -1.84 -17.55 -12.20
N LEU A 257 -2.90 -18.27 -12.56
CA LEU A 257 -3.33 -19.45 -11.83
C LEU A 257 -2.30 -20.58 -11.98
N VAL A 258 -1.72 -21.03 -10.87
CA VAL A 258 -0.81 -22.18 -10.84
C VAL A 258 -1.59 -23.47 -10.57
N LYS A 259 -2.48 -23.41 -9.57
CA LYS A 259 -3.29 -24.57 -9.16
C LYS A 259 -4.61 -24.11 -8.56
N ARG A 260 -5.72 -24.58 -9.14
CA ARG A 260 -7.05 -24.40 -8.52
C ARG A 260 -7.14 -25.28 -7.27
N GLY A 261 -7.54 -24.70 -6.15
CA GLY A 261 -7.86 -25.44 -4.94
C GLY A 261 -9.12 -26.28 -5.13
N THR A 262 -9.21 -27.43 -4.48
CA THR A 262 -10.45 -28.21 -4.40
C THR A 262 -11.04 -28.04 -3.02
N ALA A 263 -12.37 -27.95 -2.91
CA ALA A 263 -13.03 -27.99 -1.62
C ALA A 263 -12.53 -29.22 -0.84
N LYS A 264 -12.14 -29.01 0.42
CA LYS A 264 -11.92 -30.12 1.33
C LYS A 264 -13.31 -30.59 1.76
N ASP A 265 -13.64 -31.85 1.45
CA ASP A 265 -14.83 -32.54 1.96
C ASP A 265 -14.89 -32.51 3.50
#